data_AF-A0A1D7PCD1-F1
#
_entry.id   AF-A0A1D7PCD1-F1
#
_cell.length_a   1.000
_cell.length_b   1.000
_cell.length_c   1.000
_cell.angle_alpha   90.00
_cell.angle_beta   90.00
_cell.angle_gamma   90.00
#
_symmetry.space_group_name_H-M   'P 1'
#
loop_
_entity.id
_entity.type
_entity.pdbx_description
1 polymer ?
#
loop_
_entity_poly.entity_id
_entity_poly.type
_entity_poly.pdbx_seq_one_letter_code
_entity_poly.pdbx_strand_id
1 'polypeptide(L)'
;MSEYHIGYPVEASVYYVDFNTDYRFWILKISVDWDEDHYIFPAKPTKRQIRKCKKEFVRWSREYLRDFENQYRQTMTDLTGRPH
;
A
#
# COMPACT_ATOMS: atom_id res chain seq x y z
N MET A 1 -8.87 -13.20 17.25
CA MET A 1 -8.17 -12.83 16.00
C MET A 1 -8.67 -11.45 15.61
N SER A 2 -7.88 -10.41 15.83
CA SER A 2 -8.24 -9.05 15.39
C SER A 2 -8.27 -9.04 13.87
N GLU A 3 -9.41 -8.64 13.32
CA GLU A 3 -9.56 -8.41 11.89
C GLU A 3 -8.67 -7.21 11.54
N TYR A 4 -7.63 -7.41 10.72
CA TYR A 4 -6.72 -6.36 10.27
C TYR A 4 -7.46 -5.39 9.34
N HIS A 5 -8.26 -4.53 9.93
CA HIS A 5 -8.83 -3.39 9.24
C HIS A 5 -7.75 -2.34 9.08
N ILE A 6 -7.51 -1.93 7.84
CA ILE A 6 -6.85 -0.67 7.58
C ILE A 6 -7.83 0.41 8.08
N GLY A 7 -7.67 0.82 9.33
CA GLY A 7 -8.50 1.85 9.97
C GLY A 7 -8.25 3.25 9.41
N TYR A 8 -7.22 3.39 8.58
CA TYR A 8 -6.81 4.64 7.95
C TYR A 8 -7.46 4.81 6.57
N PRO A 9 -7.85 6.04 6.19
CA PRO A 9 -8.35 6.30 4.86
C PRO A 9 -7.28 5.98 3.81
N VAL A 10 -7.67 5.25 2.78
CA VAL A 10 -6.80 5.00 1.62
C VAL A 10 -7.08 6.05 0.56
N GLU A 11 -6.09 6.88 0.28
CA GLU A 11 -6.13 7.96 -0.67
C GLU A 11 -5.63 7.49 -2.05
N ALA A 12 -6.19 8.07 -3.11
CA ALA A 12 -5.79 7.78 -4.47
C ALA A 12 -5.81 9.05 -5.32
N SER A 13 -4.65 9.38 -5.88
CA SER A 13 -4.42 10.63 -6.63
C SER A 13 -3.81 10.32 -7.98
N VAL A 14 -4.26 11.04 -9.02
CA VAL A 14 -3.83 10.80 -10.41
C VAL A 14 -3.19 12.06 -10.95
N TYR A 15 -1.96 11.93 -11.45
CA TYR A 15 -1.14 13.01 -11.98
C TYR A 15 -0.79 12.74 -13.43
N TYR A 16 -0.71 13.79 -14.23
CA TYR A 16 -0.09 13.74 -15.55
C TYR A 16 1.33 14.29 -15.43
N VAL A 17 2.31 13.56 -15.94
CA VAL A 17 3.73 13.93 -15.88
C VAL A 17 4.23 14.18 -17.29
N ASP A 18 4.77 15.38 -17.48
CA ASP A 18 5.38 15.83 -18.72
C ASP A 18 6.74 16.47 -18.39
N PHE A 19 7.81 15.83 -18.82
CA PHE A 19 9.18 16.31 -18.61
C PHE A 19 9.66 17.25 -19.73
N ASN A 20 8.76 17.71 -20.61
CA ASN A 20 9.14 18.45 -21.83
C ASN A 20 10.10 17.62 -22.72
N THR A 21 9.92 16.29 -22.69
CA THR A 21 10.58 15.28 -23.52
C THR A 21 9.50 14.41 -24.18
N ASP A 22 9.91 13.41 -24.96
CA ASP A 22 8.97 12.42 -25.52
C ASP A 22 8.37 11.47 -24.46
N TYR A 23 8.86 11.53 -23.22
CA TYR A 23 8.32 10.74 -22.11
C TYR A 23 7.15 11.46 -21.45
N ARG A 24 5.95 10.98 -21.74
CA ARG A 24 4.69 11.43 -21.14
C ARG A 24 3.94 10.24 -20.57
N PHE A 25 3.52 10.35 -19.32
CA PHE A 25 2.78 9.27 -18.66
C PHE A 25 1.91 9.80 -17.54
N TRP A 26 1.03 8.93 -17.06
CA TRP A 26 0.16 9.17 -15.93
C TRP A 26 0.65 8.38 -14.73
N ILE A 27 0.68 9.01 -13.57
CA ILE A 27 0.99 8.36 -12.30
C ILE A 27 -0.31 8.25 -11.50
N LEU A 28 -0.63 7.05 -11.04
CA LEU A 28 -1.56 6.82 -9.94
C LEU A 28 -0.76 6.61 -8.67
N LYS A 29 -0.89 7.54 -7.72
CA LYS A 29 -0.39 7.41 -6.35
C LYS A 29 -1.51 6.86 -5.49
N ILE A 30 -1.25 5.79 -4.75
CA ILE A 30 -2.15 5.28 -3.71
C ILE A 30 -1.38 5.30 -2.40
N SER A 31 -2.00 5.83 -1.35
CA SER A 31 -1.36 5.95 -0.05
C SER A 31 -2.30 5.62 1.09
N VAL A 32 -1.72 5.13 2.17
CA VAL A 32 -2.29 5.03 3.51
C VAL A 32 -1.23 5.58 4.47
N ASP A 33 -1.62 6.15 5.61
CA ASP A 33 -0.77 6.78 6.64
C ASP A 33 0.75 6.46 6.61
N TRP A 34 1.12 5.18 6.65
CA TRP A 34 2.51 4.69 6.73
C TRP A 34 3.07 4.02 5.45
N ASP A 35 2.30 3.94 4.36
CA ASP A 35 2.68 3.23 3.12
C ASP A 35 2.19 3.96 1.87
N GLU A 36 2.99 3.95 0.81
CA GLU A 36 2.64 4.57 -0.47
C GLU A 36 3.19 3.80 -1.66
N ASP A 37 2.43 3.80 -2.75
CA ASP A 37 2.82 3.12 -3.98
C ASP A 37 2.46 3.94 -5.24
N HIS A 38 3.24 3.74 -6.30
CA HIS A 38 3.15 4.50 -7.54
C HIS A 38 3.01 3.57 -8.75
N TYR A 39 1.94 3.79 -9.52
CA TYR A 39 1.65 3.03 -10.74
C TYR A 39 1.74 3.94 -11.96
N ILE A 40 2.59 3.57 -12.91
CA ILE A 40 2.78 4.30 -14.17
C ILE A 40 1.81 3.75 -15.23
N PHE A 41 1.14 4.65 -15.94
CA PHE A 41 0.24 4.33 -17.05
C PHE A 41 0.60 5.17 -18.29
N PRO A 42 0.56 4.58 -19.49
CA PRO A 42 0.78 5.34 -20.73
C PRO A 42 -0.38 6.29 -21.07
N ALA A 43 -1.55 6.08 -20.48
CA ALA A 43 -2.74 6.91 -20.64
C ALA A 43 -3.45 7.10 -19.30
N LYS A 44 -4.38 8.07 -19.23
CA LYS A 44 -5.09 8.36 -17.97
C LYS A 44 -5.76 7.09 -17.44
N PRO A 45 -5.47 6.66 -16.20
CA PRO A 45 -6.02 5.43 -15.67
C PRO A 45 -7.54 5.54 -15.51
N THR A 46 -8.24 4.49 -15.91
CA THR A 46 -9.69 4.37 -15.76
C THR A 46 -10.08 4.16 -14.29
N LYS A 47 -11.32 4.49 -13.93
CA LYS A 47 -11.87 4.18 -12.59
C LYS A 47 -11.73 2.69 -12.23
N ARG A 48 -11.84 1.78 -13.21
CA ARG A 48 -11.67 0.34 -13.00
C ARG A 48 -10.22 -0.02 -12.65
N GLN A 49 -9.25 0.55 -13.36
CA GLN A 49 -7.83 0.36 -13.06
C GLN A 49 -7.48 0.91 -11.68
N ILE A 50 -7.95 2.12 -11.33
CA ILE A 50 -7.74 2.73 -10.01
C ILE A 50 -8.28 1.83 -8.90
N ARG A 51 -9.53 1.33 -9.03
CA ARG A 51 -10.12 0.40 -8.05
C ARG A 51 -9.32 -0.90 -7.92
N LYS A 52 -8.79 -1.42 -9.03
CA LYS A 52 -7.95 -2.63 -9.02
C LYS A 52 -6.66 -2.38 -8.26
N CYS A 53 -5.89 -1.34 -8.62
CA CYS A 53 -4.65 -0.97 -7.93
C CYS A 53 -4.90 -0.72 -6.44
N LYS A 54 -5.97 0.00 -6.09
CA LYS A 54 -6.35 0.24 -4.69
C LYS A 54 -6.62 -1.05 -3.91
N LYS A 55 -7.33 -2.02 -4.53
CA LYS A 55 -7.63 -3.30 -3.89
C LYS A 55 -6.36 -4.14 -3.69
N GLU A 56 -5.47 -4.16 -4.68
CA GLU A 56 -4.19 -4.87 -4.58
C GLU A 56 -3.30 -4.22 -3.51
N PHE A 57 -3.14 -2.90 -3.53
CA PHE A 57 -2.39 -2.15 -2.51
C PHE A 57 -2.88 -2.48 -1.09
N VAL A 58 -4.20 -2.38 -0.85
CA VAL A 58 -4.80 -2.73 0.45
C VAL A 58 -4.53 -4.17 0.86
N ARG A 59 -4.52 -5.11 -0.09
CA ARG A 59 -4.19 -6.52 0.21
C ARG A 59 -2.74 -6.64 0.66
N TRP A 60 -1.81 -6.07 -0.09
CA TRP A 60 -0.37 -6.08 0.21
C TRP A 60 -0.07 -5.41 1.54
N SER A 61 -0.61 -4.22 1.81
CA SER A 61 -0.37 -3.52 3.08
C SER A 61 -0.92 -4.30 4.29
N ARG A 62 -2.03 -5.04 4.14
CA ARG A 62 -2.53 -5.94 5.21
C ARG A 62 -1.62 -7.13 5.46
N GLU A 63 -1.10 -7.74 4.39
CA GLU A 63 -0.15 -8.85 4.49
C GLU A 63 1.13 -8.37 5.20
N TYR A 64 1.66 -7.21 4.79
CA TYR A 64 2.81 -6.59 5.42
C TYR A 64 2.61 -6.31 6.93
N LEU A 65 1.47 -5.71 7.31
CA LEU A 65 1.17 -5.46 8.73
C LEU A 65 1.08 -6.76 9.55
N ARG A 66 0.46 -7.79 8.98
CA ARG A 66 0.34 -9.09 9.64
C ARG A 66 1.72 -9.71 9.87
N ASP A 67 2.59 -9.67 8.87
CA ASP A 67 3.94 -10.23 8.98
C ASP A 67 4.80 -9.44 9.95
N PHE A 68 4.71 -8.10 9.91
CA PHE A 68 5.37 -7.21 10.86
C PHE A 68 4.93 -7.49 12.31
N GLU A 69 3.63 -7.62 12.56
CA GLU A 69 3.12 -7.92 13.91
C GLU A 69 3.57 -9.30 14.40
N ASN A 70 3.55 -10.31 13.53
CA ASN A 70 4.03 -11.65 13.88
C ASN A 70 5.51 -11.64 14.28
N GLN A 71 6.35 -10.94 13.51
CA GLN A 71 7.77 -10.80 13.80
C GLN A 71 8.01 -10.01 15.10
N TYR A 72 7.27 -8.93 15.31
CA TYR A 72 7.34 -8.14 16.55
C TYR A 72 6.97 -8.98 17.77
N ARG A 73 5.88 -9.77 17.69
CA ARG A 73 5.47 -10.68 18.77
C ARG A 73 6.53 -11.73 19.08
N GLN A 74 7.10 -12.38 18.07
CA GLN A 74 8.19 -13.35 18.25
C GLN A 74 9.38 -12.70 18.96
N THR A 75 9.81 -11.53 18.49
CA THR A 75 10.94 -10.80 19.08
C THR A 75 10.66 -10.42 20.54
N MET A 76 9.45 -9.97 20.86
CA MET A 76 9.06 -9.63 22.24
C MET A 76 8.99 -10.87 23.16
N THR A 77 8.55 -12.02 22.65
CA THR A 77 8.57 -13.28 23.40
C THR A 77 10.00 -13.71 23.71
N ASP A 78 10.91 -13.64 22.74
CA ASP A 78 12.33 -13.99 22.92
C ASP A 78 13.02 -13.07 23.94
N LEU A 79 12.68 -11.78 23.96
CA LEU A 79 13.23 -10.80 24.90
C LEU A 79 12.69 -10.94 26.33
N THR A 80 11.47 -11.46 26.49
CA THR A 80 10.80 -11.54 27.81
C THR A 80 10.87 -12.94 28.44
N GLY A 81 11.32 -13.96 27.70
CA GLY A 81 11.67 -15.28 28.23
C GLY A 81 10.51 -16.09 28.80
N ARG A 82 9.24 -15.75 28.53
CA ARG A 82 8.07 -16.50 29.01
C ARG A 82 7.43 -17.31 27.87
N PRO A 83 7.47 -18.67 27.92
CA PRO A 83 6.74 -19.50 26.98
C PRO A 83 5.22 -19.48 27.29
N HIS A 84 4.43 -19.71 26.25
CA HIS A 84 2.97 -19.85 26.28
C HIS A 84 2.51 -21.11 27.04
#